data_AF-A0A821G2W5-F1
#
_entry.id   AF-A0A821G2W5-F1
#
_cell.length_a   1.000
_cell.length_b   1.000
_cell.length_c   1.000
_cell.angle_alpha   90.00
_cell.angle_beta   90.00
_cell.angle_gamma   90.00
#
_symmetry.space_group_name_H-M   'P 1'
#
loop_
_entity.id
_entity.type
_entity.pdbx_description
1 polymer ?
#
loop_
_entity_poly.entity_id
_entity_poly.type
_entity_poly.pdbx_seq_one_letter_code
_entity_poly.pdbx_strand_id
1 'polypeptide(L)'
;MCFDSNKQYLGAGDVMKNYSVKLEKGDFVIRMQIRHDKYDLLERLLKDNGGTGLALHMEHKVNGLPAPDFYHSLDSLHTQKKKIQASTIKLQWGHQMPIYMTTVPEDKLPKIINSTAGTFLFGTMTFPKNEKMKKLV
;
A
#
# COMPACT_ATOMS: atom_id res chain seq x y z
N MET A 1 16.90 -3.39 -11.71
CA MET A 1 16.52 -3.98 -13.02
C MET A 1 15.66 -5.20 -12.78
N CYS A 2 14.59 -5.37 -13.55
CA CYS A 2 13.65 -6.49 -13.48
C CYS A 2 13.77 -7.36 -14.74
N PHE A 3 13.79 -8.68 -14.56
CA PHE A 3 13.90 -9.67 -15.62
C PHE A 3 12.84 -10.77 -15.46
N ASP A 4 12.36 -11.32 -16.57
CA ASP A 4 11.51 -12.51 -16.58
C ASP A 4 12.33 -13.82 -16.46
N SER A 5 11.65 -14.96 -16.43
CA SER A 5 12.26 -16.30 -16.41
C SER A 5 13.15 -16.59 -17.64
N ASN A 6 12.91 -15.93 -18.77
CA ASN A 6 13.71 -16.05 -19.99
C ASN A 6 14.93 -15.11 -19.99
N LYS A 7 15.19 -14.43 -18.86
CA LYS A 7 16.24 -13.40 -18.69
C LYS A 7 16.02 -12.18 -19.59
N GLN A 8 14.80 -11.98 -20.10
CA GLN A 8 14.45 -10.79 -20.85
C GLN A 8 14.27 -9.61 -19.90
N TYR A 9 14.76 -8.45 -20.32
CA TYR A 9 14.67 -7.22 -19.57
C TYR A 9 13.25 -6.64 -19.64
N LEU A 10 12.64 -6.38 -18.49
CA LEU A 10 11.28 -5.82 -18.39
C LEU A 10 11.25 -4.34 -17.99
N GLY A 11 12.27 -3.89 -17.26
CA GLY A 11 12.34 -2.51 -16.79
C GLY A 11 13.40 -2.28 -15.72
N ALA A 12 13.66 -1.01 -15.44
CA ALA A 12 14.56 -0.57 -14.38
C ALA A 12 14.07 0.74 -13.80
N GLY A 13 14.49 1.01 -12.58
CA GLY A 13 14.25 2.25 -11.88
C GLY A 13 15.49 2.70 -11.13
N ASP A 14 15.44 3.93 -10.64
CA ASP A 14 16.44 4.58 -9.79
C ASP A 14 15.71 5.49 -8.78
N VAL A 15 16.43 6.27 -7.98
CA VAL A 15 15.95 7.12 -6.88
C VAL A 15 14.80 8.09 -7.21
N MET A 16 14.57 8.42 -8.48
CA MET A 16 13.80 9.63 -8.84
C MET A 16 12.49 9.46 -9.63
N LYS A 17 11.88 8.27 -9.74
CA LYS A 17 10.51 8.14 -10.29
C LYS A 17 9.72 6.97 -9.69
N ASN A 18 8.39 7.07 -9.76
CA ASN A 18 7.48 5.95 -9.57
C ASN A 18 7.54 5.05 -10.82
N TYR A 19 8.44 4.07 -10.82
CA TYR A 19 8.55 3.11 -11.92
C TYR A 19 7.51 2.01 -11.74
N SER A 20 6.45 2.03 -12.55
CA SER A 20 5.48 0.94 -12.62
C SER A 20 5.75 0.08 -13.86
N VAL A 21 6.05 -1.20 -13.67
CA VAL A 21 6.13 -2.19 -14.74
C VAL A 21 4.91 -3.10 -14.64
N LYS A 22 4.17 -3.28 -15.75
CA LYS A 22 3.10 -4.27 -15.80
C LYS A 22 3.75 -5.64 -15.95
N LEU A 23 3.45 -6.55 -15.02
CA LEU A 23 3.98 -7.90 -15.00
C LEU A 23 2.84 -8.88 -15.26
N GLU A 24 3.11 -9.85 -16.14
CA GLU A 24 2.25 -11.01 -16.29
C GLU A 24 2.45 -11.97 -15.12
N LYS A 25 1.56 -12.95 -14.96
CA LYS A 25 1.74 -13.98 -13.93
C LYS A 25 2.99 -14.82 -14.27
N GLY A 26 3.97 -14.82 -13.37
CA GLY A 26 5.20 -15.59 -13.54
C GLY A 26 6.23 -15.29 -12.45
N ASP A 27 7.42 -15.86 -12.63
CA ASP A 27 8.57 -15.62 -11.77
C ASP A 27 9.46 -14.52 -12.36
N PHE A 28 9.97 -13.66 -11.49
CA PHE A 28 10.78 -12.51 -11.89
C PHE A 28 12.02 -12.38 -11.02
N VAL A 29 13.09 -11.83 -11.60
CA VAL A 29 14.34 -11.55 -10.91
C VAL A 29 14.58 -10.04 -10.86
N ILE A 30 14.68 -9.50 -9.66
CA ILE A 30 15.10 -8.11 -9.43
C ILE A 30 16.57 -8.09 -9.07
N ARG A 31 17.36 -7.31 -9.82
CA ARG A 31 18.77 -7.03 -9.53
C ARG A 31 18.95 -5.57 -9.17
N MET A 32 19.62 -5.32 -8.05
CA MET A 32 20.02 -4.00 -7.60
C MET A 32 21.54 -3.97 -7.45
N GLN A 33 22.17 -2.89 -7.90
CA GLN A 33 23.61 -2.69 -7.78
C GLN A 33 23.87 -1.44 -6.92
N ILE A 34 24.62 -1.62 -5.85
CA ILE A 34 25.10 -0.52 -4.99
C ILE A 34 26.60 -0.40 -5.22
N ARG A 35 27.07 0.82 -5.45
CA ARG A 35 28.48 1.13 -5.65
C ARG A 35 28.94 2.11 -4.58
N HIS A 36 30.07 1.82 -3.97
CA HIS A 36 30.69 2.70 -2.98
C HIS A 36 32.20 2.43 -2.98
N ASP A 37 33.02 3.47 -2.82
CA ASP A 37 34.48 3.35 -2.90
C ASP A 37 35.06 2.54 -1.74
N LYS A 38 34.44 2.63 -0.57
CA LYS A 38 34.81 1.86 0.62
C LYS A 38 34.08 0.52 0.66
N TYR A 39 34.81 -0.56 0.39
CA TYR A 39 34.28 -1.92 0.41
C TYR A 39 33.73 -2.34 1.77
N ASP A 40 34.38 -1.91 2.87
CA ASP A 40 33.96 -2.25 4.24
C ASP A 40 32.53 -1.77 4.55
N LEU A 41 32.10 -0.65 3.95
CA LEU A 41 30.74 -0.15 4.10
C LEU A 41 29.72 -0.98 3.33
N LEU A 42 30.10 -1.54 2.17
CA LEU A 42 29.26 -2.47 1.42
C LEU A 42 29.10 -3.80 2.16
N GLU A 43 30.19 -4.34 2.74
CA GLU A 43 30.11 -5.53 3.59
C GLU A 43 29.23 -5.30 4.82
N ARG A 44 29.41 -4.16 5.50
CA ARG A 44 28.61 -3.81 6.66
C ARG A 44 27.13 -3.72 6.29
N LEU A 45 26.80 -3.07 5.18
CA LEU A 45 25.42 -3.00 4.69
C LEU A 45 24.83 -4.39 4.47
N LEU A 46 25.62 -5.34 3.94
CA LEU A 46 25.16 -6.71 3.73
C LEU A 46 24.96 -7.45 5.07
N LYS A 47 25.90 -7.32 6.01
CA LYS A 47 25.87 -7.96 7.34
C LYS A 47 24.71 -7.43 8.19
N ASP A 48 24.54 -6.12 8.25
CA ASP A 48 23.49 -5.45 9.05
C ASP A 48 22.09 -5.85 8.57
N ASN A 49 21.93 -6.24 7.30
CA ASN A 49 20.67 -6.74 6.74
C ASN A 49 20.59 -8.28 6.66
N GLY A 50 21.37 -9.00 7.48
CA GLY A 50 21.25 -10.47 7.61
C GLY A 50 21.73 -11.27 6.42
N GLY A 51 22.61 -10.71 5.58
CA GLY A 51 23.21 -11.41 4.43
C GLY A 51 22.27 -11.56 3.22
N THR A 52 21.00 -11.16 3.34
CA THR A 52 19.98 -11.28 2.28
C THR A 52 19.92 -10.07 1.35
N GLY A 53 20.69 -9.02 1.65
CA GLY A 53 20.65 -7.74 0.94
C GLY A 53 19.66 -6.76 1.55
N LEU A 54 19.40 -5.63 0.88
CA LEU A 54 18.41 -4.67 1.32
C LEU A 54 16.98 -5.18 1.04
N ALA A 55 16.08 -4.95 1.99
CA ALA A 55 14.67 -5.18 1.78
C ALA A 55 14.13 -4.27 0.66
N LEU A 56 13.41 -4.86 -0.29
CA LEU A 56 12.75 -4.13 -1.37
C LEU A 56 11.28 -3.92 -1.00
N HIS A 57 10.85 -2.66 -1.01
CA HIS A 57 9.44 -2.32 -0.94
C HIS A 57 8.83 -2.43 -2.34
N MET A 58 7.77 -3.21 -2.50
CA MET A 58 7.05 -3.36 -3.76
C MET A 58 5.61 -2.90 -3.61
N GLU A 59 5.20 -1.95 -4.45
CA GLU A 59 3.82 -1.49 -4.52
C GLU A 59 3.08 -2.19 -5.65
N HIS A 60 2.00 -2.90 -5.32
CA HIS A 60 1.10 -3.49 -6.30
C HIS A 60 -0.20 -2.70 -6.32
N LYS A 61 -0.51 -2.09 -7.47
CA LYS A 61 -1.81 -1.44 -7.68
C LYS A 61 -2.93 -2.49 -7.72
N VAL A 62 -3.71 -2.55 -6.65
CA VAL A 62 -4.91 -3.39 -6.58
C VAL A 62 -6.12 -2.63 -7.10
N ASN A 63 -6.83 -3.22 -8.06
CA ASN A 63 -8.10 -2.69 -8.56
C ASN A 63 -9.27 -3.46 -7.92
N GLY A 64 -10.36 -2.76 -7.60
CA GLY A 64 -11.62 -3.40 -7.20
C GLY A 64 -11.74 -3.82 -5.74
N LEU A 65 -10.83 -3.41 -4.85
CA LEU A 65 -11.03 -3.54 -3.41
C LEU A 65 -12.27 -2.73 -2.98
N PRO A 66 -13.22 -3.32 -2.24
CA PRO A 66 -14.36 -2.58 -1.71
C PRO A 66 -13.86 -1.54 -0.71
N ALA A 67 -14.42 -0.33 -0.79
CA ALA A 67 -14.19 0.67 0.25
C ALA A 67 -14.80 0.19 1.57
N PRO A 68 -14.13 0.44 2.72
CA PRO A 68 -14.71 0.13 4.03
C PRO A 68 -15.94 1.00 4.29
N ASP A 69 -16.87 0.46 5.07
CA ASP A 69 -18.07 1.15 5.50
C ASP A 69 -17.82 1.87 6.83
N PHE A 70 -18.39 3.06 6.99
CA PHE A 70 -18.19 3.90 8.15
C PHE A 70 -19.45 3.96 9.02
N TYR A 71 -19.28 4.04 10.35
CA TYR A 71 -20.36 3.96 11.35
C TYR A 71 -20.13 4.95 12.50
N HIS A 72 -21.21 5.44 13.12
CA HIS A 72 -21.16 6.45 14.20
C HIS A 72 -20.97 5.84 15.60
N SER A 73 -21.27 4.55 15.76
CA SER A 73 -21.15 3.83 17.02
C SER A 73 -20.70 2.39 16.80
N LEU A 74 -20.11 1.79 17.83
CA LEU A 74 -19.75 0.36 17.80
C LEU A 74 -20.97 -0.55 17.63
N ASP A 75 -22.13 -0.18 18.19
CA ASP A 75 -23.38 -0.94 18.00
C ASP A 75 -23.85 -0.94 16.53
N SER A 76 -23.78 0.22 15.87
CA SER A 76 -24.11 0.34 14.45
C SER A 76 -23.12 -0.41 13.55
N LEU A 77 -21.83 -0.43 13.93
CA LEU A 77 -20.81 -1.25 13.27
C LEU A 77 -21.09 -2.75 13.44
N HIS A 78 -21.37 -3.19 14.67
CA HIS A 78 -21.60 -4.60 14.99
C HIS A 78 -22.86 -5.14 14.31
N THR A 79 -23.93 -4.37 14.31
CA THR A 79 -25.18 -4.72 13.62
C THR A 79 -25.13 -4.47 12.11
N GLN A 80 -24.10 -3.77 11.63
CA GLN A 80 -23.93 -3.28 10.25
C GLN A 80 -25.12 -2.44 9.75
N LYS A 81 -25.89 -1.84 10.66
CA LYS A 81 -27.05 -0.99 10.34
C LYS A 81 -26.64 0.48 10.38
N LYS A 82 -27.34 1.33 9.61
CA LYS A 82 -27.14 2.80 9.58
C LYS A 82 -25.71 3.24 9.22
N LYS A 83 -25.20 2.73 8.10
CA LYS A 83 -23.94 3.20 7.50
C LYS A 83 -23.94 4.72 7.31
N ILE A 84 -22.82 5.34 7.64
CA ILE A 84 -22.55 6.76 7.39
C ILE A 84 -22.45 7.01 5.89
N GLN A 85 -23.17 8.02 5.41
CA GLN A 85 -22.89 8.63 4.12
C GLN A 85 -22.03 9.87 4.32
N ALA A 86 -20.86 9.93 3.68
CA ALA A 86 -19.92 11.06 3.84
C ALA A 86 -20.56 12.44 3.56
N SER A 87 -21.62 12.49 2.76
CA SER A 87 -22.35 13.70 2.41
C SER A 87 -23.21 14.28 3.54
N THR A 88 -23.48 13.53 4.61
CA THR A 88 -24.42 13.88 5.69
C THR A 88 -23.74 14.41 6.96
N ILE A 89 -22.43 14.23 7.10
CA ILE A 89 -21.70 14.71 8.29
C ILE A 89 -21.49 16.21 8.20
N LYS A 90 -22.05 16.95 9.17
CA LYS A 90 -21.75 18.36 9.43
C LYS A 90 -21.20 18.48 10.83
N LEU A 91 -19.90 18.74 10.94
CA LEU A 91 -19.25 18.96 12.24
C LEU A 91 -19.14 20.47 12.47
N GLN A 92 -19.65 20.94 13.60
CA GLN A 92 -19.45 22.33 14.00
C GLN A 92 -18.10 22.51 14.67
N TRP A 93 -17.65 23.76 14.75
CA TRP A 93 -16.41 24.08 15.46
C TRP A 93 -16.48 23.61 16.92
N GLY A 94 -15.37 23.11 17.43
CA GLY A 94 -15.26 22.56 18.79
C GLY A 94 -15.93 21.20 19.01
N HIS A 95 -16.63 20.63 18.03
CA HIS A 95 -17.23 19.30 18.16
C HIS A 95 -16.27 18.21 17.71
N GLN A 96 -16.31 17.07 18.40
CA GLN A 96 -15.62 15.85 18.02
C GLN A 96 -16.63 14.75 17.74
N MET A 97 -16.34 13.90 16.76
CA MET A 97 -17.21 12.79 16.39
C MET A 97 -16.36 11.54 16.11
N PRO A 98 -16.55 10.44 16.88
CA PRO A 98 -15.89 9.19 16.57
C PRO A 98 -16.48 8.59 15.29
N ILE A 99 -15.60 8.01 14.47
CA ILE A 99 -15.96 7.26 13.28
C ILE A 99 -15.33 5.88 13.40
N TYR A 100 -16.15 4.85 13.24
CA TYR A 100 -15.72 3.46 13.20
C TYR A 100 -15.79 2.95 11.77
N MET A 101 -14.91 2.02 11.41
CA MET A 101 -14.84 1.45 10.06
C MET A 101 -14.89 -0.07 10.09
N THR A 102 -15.46 -0.67 9.04
CA THR A 102 -15.38 -2.12 8.84
C THR A 102 -14.01 -2.54 8.32
N THR A 103 -13.66 -3.80 8.57
CA THR A 103 -12.56 -4.45 7.89
C THR A 103 -12.96 -4.82 6.46
N VAL A 104 -11.98 -4.99 5.59
CA VAL A 104 -12.21 -5.57 4.26
C VAL A 104 -12.42 -7.08 4.43
N PRO A 105 -13.52 -7.64 3.88
CA PRO A 105 -13.76 -9.08 3.93
C PRO A 105 -12.62 -9.89 3.30
N GLU A 106 -12.26 -11.02 3.93
CA GLU A 106 -11.11 -11.83 3.52
C GLU A 106 -11.27 -12.41 2.10
N ASP A 107 -12.50 -12.74 1.70
CA ASP A 107 -12.85 -13.21 0.34
C ASP A 107 -12.60 -12.16 -0.74
N LYS A 108 -12.54 -10.88 -0.36
CA LYS A 108 -12.30 -9.75 -1.27
C LYS A 108 -10.85 -9.25 -1.23
N LEU A 109 -10.01 -9.81 -0.35
CA LEU A 109 -8.60 -9.47 -0.30
C LEU A 109 -7.85 -10.15 -1.47
N PRO A 110 -6.93 -9.43 -2.13
CA PRO A 110 -6.02 -10.03 -3.10
C PRO A 110 -5.22 -11.17 -2.49
N LYS A 111 -5.16 -12.32 -3.19
CA LYS A 111 -4.41 -13.52 -2.76
C LYS A 111 -2.94 -13.24 -2.43
N ILE A 112 -2.35 -12.21 -3.03
CA ILE A 112 -0.96 -11.81 -2.78
C ILE A 112 -0.74 -11.39 -1.32
N ILE A 113 -1.74 -10.80 -0.67
CA ILE A 113 -1.64 -10.35 0.74
C ILE A 113 -1.46 -11.55 1.67
N ASN A 114 -2.10 -12.68 1.36
CA ASN A 114 -2.03 -13.91 2.15
C ASN A 114 -0.78 -14.75 1.83
N SER A 115 -0.03 -14.39 0.79
CA SER A 115 1.09 -15.20 0.29
C SER A 115 2.45 -14.80 0.88
N THR A 116 2.55 -13.63 1.53
CA THR A 116 3.85 -13.13 2.01
C THR A 116 3.68 -12.31 3.30
N ALA A 117 4.41 -12.70 4.34
CA ALA A 117 4.47 -11.96 5.60
C ALA A 117 5.03 -10.54 5.38
N GLY A 118 4.47 -9.55 6.07
CA GLY A 118 4.87 -8.14 5.94
C GLY A 118 4.14 -7.37 4.84
N THR A 119 3.12 -7.96 4.20
CA THR A 119 2.27 -7.26 3.22
C THR A 119 1.15 -6.49 3.91
N PHE A 120 0.84 -5.28 3.44
CA PHE A 120 -0.26 -4.45 3.94
C PHE A 120 -0.92 -3.64 2.82
N LEU A 121 -2.15 -3.19 3.06
CA LEU A 121 -2.84 -2.24 2.18
C LEU A 121 -2.47 -0.81 2.57
N PHE A 122 -2.14 -0.01 1.58
CA PHE A 122 -1.88 1.42 1.72
C PHE A 122 -2.79 2.22 0.78
N GLY A 123 -3.21 3.40 1.20
CA GLY A 123 -4.08 4.26 0.44
C GLY A 123 -4.34 5.59 1.15
N THR A 124 -5.25 6.37 0.59
CA THR A 124 -5.57 7.71 1.08
C THR A 124 -6.97 7.75 1.69
N MET A 125 -7.11 8.38 2.85
CA MET A 125 -8.40 8.66 3.49
C MET A 125 -8.71 10.15 3.37
N THR A 126 -9.85 10.48 2.78
CA THR A 126 -10.25 11.86 2.50
C THR A 126 -11.56 12.19 3.22
N PHE A 127 -11.51 13.16 4.13
CA PHE A 127 -12.65 13.64 4.91
C PHE A 127 -13.46 14.79 4.29
N PRO A 128 -12.86 15.81 3.62
CA PRO A 128 -13.64 16.94 3.16
C PRO A 128 -14.59 16.57 2.03
N LYS A 129 -15.85 17.01 2.13
CA LYS A 129 -16.86 16.87 1.07
C LYS A 129 -16.50 17.67 -0.18
N ASN A 130 -15.79 18.79 -0.02
CA ASN A 130 -15.54 19.76 -1.08
C ASN A 130 -14.42 19.28 -2.02
N GLU A 131 -14.75 19.04 -3.30
CA GLU A 131 -13.83 18.44 -4.28
C GLU A 131 -12.55 19.26 -4.51
N LYS A 132 -12.64 20.59 -4.41
CA LYS A 132 -11.48 21.49 -4.51
C LYS A 132 -10.47 21.27 -3.39
N MET A 133 -10.92 20.85 -2.21
CA MET A 133 -10.07 20.56 -1.04
C MET A 133 -9.51 19.13 -1.07
N LYS A 134 -10.10 18.23 -1.85
CA LYS A 134 -9.60 16.85 -1.99
C LYS A 134 -8.31 16.74 -2.81
N LYS A 135 -8.02 17.74 -3.66
CA LYS A 135 -6.82 17.78 -4.53
C LYS A 135 -5.59 18.44 -3.89
N LEU A 136 -5.73 18.98 -2.69
CA LEU A 136 -4.65 19.63 -1.93
C LEU A 136 -3.96 18.68 -0.94
N VAL A 137 -4.40 17.42 -0.87
CA VAL A 137 -3.91 16.37 0.05
C VAL A 137 -3.33 15.23 -0.75
#